data_AF-A0A7X8JFL1-F1
#
_entry.id   AF-A0A7X8JFL1-F1
#
_cell.length_a   1.000
_cell.length_b   1.000
_cell.length_c   1.000
_cell.angle_alpha   90.00
_cell.angle_beta   90.00
_cell.angle_gamma   90.00
#
_symmetry.space_group_name_H-M   'P 1'
#
loop_
_entity.id
_entity.type
_entity.pdbx_description
1 polymer ?
#
loop_
_entity_poly.entity_id
_entity_poly.type
_entity_poly.pdbx_seq_one_letter_code
_entity_poly.pdbx_strand_id
1 'polypeptide(L)'
;MPRGLTISIVDGYRDKQKGYPRQVTIEKLGYLDDLEKQYDDPIAYFTQRVQMLRKEKAERKAAFSFTIDPEEKISSDTVYRKNFGYMVLNKIYHELEINKFLISRQRSTKLEFNTNDIMKLLVFSRLLRPASKKKTFEGRSRYFEKENYSLDDVYRCLTFLNKQSINLQLWLNDRIKQRYGRDTN
;
A
#
# COMPACT_ATOMS: atom_id res chain seq x y z
N MET A 1 45.72 21.20 9.67
CA MET A 1 45.57 20.54 10.98
C MET A 1 45.03 19.13 10.75
N PRO A 2 45.56 18.08 11.38
CA PRO A 2 45.04 16.73 11.20
C PRO A 2 43.59 16.70 11.69
N ARG A 3 42.70 16.09 10.90
CA ARG A 3 41.26 16.00 11.21
C ARG A 3 41.08 15.03 12.39
N GLY A 4 40.33 15.43 13.41
CA GLY A 4 40.05 14.63 14.61
C GLY A 4 39.34 13.31 14.32
N LEU A 5 39.17 12.49 15.36
CA LEU A 5 38.55 11.16 15.25
C LEU A 5 37.05 11.29 14.95
N THR A 6 36.53 10.59 13.93
CA THR A 6 35.09 10.65 13.58
C THR A 6 34.32 9.47 14.16
N ILE A 7 33.12 9.74 14.65
CA ILE A 7 32.21 8.74 15.24
C ILE A 7 31.00 8.56 14.33
N SER A 8 30.63 7.29 14.11
CA SER A 8 29.40 6.92 13.41
C SER A 8 28.82 5.63 13.97
N ILE A 9 27.51 5.48 13.87
CA ILE A 9 26.80 4.24 14.18
C ILE A 9 26.61 3.47 12.88
N VAL A 10 27.07 2.23 12.84
CA VAL A 10 26.98 1.34 11.69
C VAL A 10 26.21 0.07 12.03
N ASP A 11 25.50 -0.47 11.03
CA ASP A 11 24.78 -1.74 11.15
C ASP A 11 25.27 -2.73 10.10
N GLY A 12 25.56 -3.96 10.54
CA GLY A 12 25.98 -5.06 9.69
C GLY A 12 24.80 -5.82 9.11
N TYR A 13 24.87 -6.13 7.81
CA TYR A 13 23.91 -7.01 7.13
C TYR A 13 24.63 -7.94 6.14
N ARG A 14 24.03 -9.09 5.86
CA ARG A 14 24.56 -10.04 4.85
C ARG A 14 23.96 -9.72 3.49
N ASP A 15 24.81 -9.43 2.51
CA ASP A 15 24.37 -9.20 1.13
C ASP A 15 24.04 -10.54 0.47
N LYS A 16 22.75 -10.79 0.18
CA LYS A 16 22.28 -12.05 -0.40
C LYS A 16 22.76 -12.27 -1.84
N GLN A 17 23.05 -11.20 -2.59
CA GLN A 17 23.52 -11.30 -3.97
C GLN A 17 25.02 -11.58 -4.03
N LYS A 18 25.78 -11.00 -3.10
CA LYS A 18 27.26 -11.08 -3.10
C LYS A 18 27.84 -12.11 -2.12
N GLY A 19 27.06 -12.60 -1.16
CA GLY A 19 27.42 -13.69 -0.26
C GLY A 19 28.21 -13.31 0.99
N TYR A 20 28.73 -12.08 1.09
CA TYR A 20 29.58 -11.60 2.20
C TYR A 20 28.91 -10.50 3.05
N PRO A 21 29.35 -10.31 4.32
CA PRO A 21 28.82 -9.26 5.19
C PRO A 21 29.21 -7.86 4.72
N ARG A 22 28.27 -6.92 4.80
CA ARG A 22 28.44 -5.50 4.49
C ARG A 22 27.93 -4.65 5.66
N GLN A 23 28.37 -3.41 5.70
CA GLN A 23 27.94 -2.44 6.71
C GLN A 23 27.21 -1.28 6.03
N VAL A 24 26.20 -0.74 6.70
CA VAL A 24 25.54 0.52 6.33
C VAL A 24 25.67 1.50 7.50
N THR A 25 26.04 2.74 7.21
CA THR A 25 26.04 3.80 8.21
C THR A 25 24.60 4.21 8.52
N ILE A 26 24.18 4.01 9.77
CA ILE A 26 22.86 4.39 10.26
C ILE A 26 22.84 5.87 10.63
N GLU A 27 23.91 6.34 11.30
CA GLU A 27 23.99 7.71 11.80
C GLU A 27 25.45 8.19 11.78
N LYS A 28 25.69 9.40 11.25
CA LYS A 28 27.01 10.06 11.30
C LYS A 28 26.96 11.08 12.43
N LEU A 29 27.78 10.88 13.47
CA LEU A 29 27.71 11.66 14.70
C LEU A 29 28.65 12.87 14.69
N GLY A 30 29.73 12.82 13.92
CA GLY A 30 30.67 13.93 13.77
C GLY A 30 32.05 13.62 14.37
N TYR A 31 32.78 14.66 14.77
CA TYR A 31 34.12 14.52 15.37
C TYR A 31 34.01 14.37 16.89
N LEU A 32 34.84 13.50 17.48
CA LEU A 32 34.89 13.25 18.91
C LEU A 32 35.10 14.54 19.71
N ASP A 33 36.04 15.39 19.29
CA ASP A 33 36.36 16.67 19.93
C ASP A 33 35.15 17.63 20.02
N ASP A 34 34.21 17.54 19.07
CA ASP A 34 32.99 18.35 19.09
C ASP A 34 31.88 17.72 19.94
N LEU A 35 31.92 16.40 20.12
CA LEU A 35 30.99 15.65 20.95
C LEU A 35 31.37 15.73 22.44
N GLU A 36 32.66 15.75 22.78
CA GLU A 36 33.16 15.93 24.15
C GLU A 36 32.77 17.31 24.74
N LYS A 37 32.48 18.30 23.88
CA LYS A 37 31.95 19.61 24.33
C LYS A 37 30.47 19.56 24.72
N GLN A 38 29.74 18.54 24.27
CA GLN A 38 28.29 18.43 24.41
C GLN A 38 27.88 17.32 25.39
N TYR A 39 28.75 16.32 25.59
CA TYR A 39 28.49 15.16 26.41
C TYR A 39 29.72 14.86 27.27
N ASP A 40 29.51 14.58 28.56
CA ASP A 40 30.59 14.22 29.50
C ASP A 40 31.31 12.92 29.08
N ASP A 41 30.56 11.94 28.58
CA ASP A 41 31.09 10.72 27.94
C ASP A 41 30.28 10.41 26.67
N PRO A 42 30.73 10.93 25.50
CA PRO A 42 30.07 10.68 24.22
C PRO A 42 29.97 9.20 23.88
N ILE A 43 31.00 8.41 24.23
CA ILE A 43 31.04 6.98 23.88
C ILE A 43 29.97 6.23 24.67
N ALA A 44 29.85 6.48 25.97
CA ALA A 44 28.79 5.88 26.78
C ALA A 44 27.39 6.28 26.28
N TYR A 45 27.18 7.57 25.98
CA TYR A 45 25.90 8.07 25.48
C TYR A 45 25.47 7.38 24.17
N PHE A 46 26.35 7.35 23.17
CA PHE A 46 26.03 6.72 21.89
C PHE A 46 26.02 5.18 21.95
N THR A 47 26.69 4.57 22.93
CA THR A 47 26.55 3.14 23.22
C THR A 47 25.13 2.79 23.67
N GLN A 48 24.49 3.64 24.50
CA GLN A 48 23.08 3.47 24.87
C GLN A 48 22.16 3.64 23.65
N ARG A 49 22.45 4.62 22.78
CA ARG A 49 21.73 4.80 21.50
C ARG A 49 21.80 3.55 20.61
N VAL A 50 22.97 2.92 20.51
CA VAL A 50 23.15 1.64 19.79
C VAL A 50 22.29 0.53 20.39
N GLN A 51 22.18 0.44 21.72
CA GLN A 51 21.33 -0.56 22.38
C GLN A 51 19.84 -0.36 22.06
N MET A 52 19.36 0.88 22.04
CA MET A 52 17.98 1.19 21.62
C MET A 52 17.72 0.77 20.17
N LEU A 53 18.61 1.15 19.25
CA LEU A 53 18.50 0.78 17.83
C LEU A 53 18.51 -0.74 17.61
N ARG A 54 19.27 -1.49 18.43
CA ARG A 54 19.26 -2.96 18.40
C ARG A 54 17.91 -3.53 18.83
N LYS A 55 17.27 -2.98 19.87
CA LYS A 55 15.93 -3.40 20.32
C LYS A 55 14.88 -3.15 19.24
N GLU A 56 14.83 -1.95 18.66
CA GLU A 56 13.88 -1.63 17.58
C GLU A 56 14.06 -2.54 16.36
N LYS A 57 15.31 -2.87 16.01
CA LYS A 57 15.61 -3.80 14.90
C LYS A 57 15.15 -5.23 15.22
N ALA A 58 15.29 -5.66 16.48
CA ALA A 58 14.82 -6.96 16.92
C ALA A 58 13.29 -7.04 16.90
N GLU A 59 12.59 -6.01 17.38
CA GLU A 59 11.13 -5.91 17.34
C GLU A 59 10.58 -5.92 15.92
N ARG A 60 11.19 -5.15 14.99
CA ARG A 60 10.81 -5.16 13.57
C ARG A 60 11.03 -6.52 12.88
N LYS A 61 11.98 -7.33 13.39
CA LYS A 61 12.28 -8.67 12.87
C LYS A 61 11.62 -9.79 13.65
N ALA A 62 10.96 -9.48 14.76
CA ALA A 62 10.28 -10.46 15.57
C ALA A 62 9.23 -11.16 14.68
N ALA A 63 9.24 -12.49 14.70
CA ALA A 63 8.21 -13.25 14.03
C ALA A 63 6.87 -12.86 14.66
N PHE A 64 5.91 -12.46 13.83
CA PHE A 64 4.57 -12.18 14.29
C PHE A 64 3.92 -13.48 14.77
N SER A 65 3.88 -13.68 16.09
CA SER A 65 3.13 -14.76 16.73
C SER A 65 1.74 -14.26 17.08
N PHE A 66 0.72 -14.90 16.53
CA PHE A 66 -0.64 -14.74 17.01
C PHE A 66 -1.06 -16.03 17.70
N THR A 67 -1.73 -15.91 18.84
CA THR A 67 -2.30 -17.03 19.58
C THR A 67 -3.79 -17.07 19.25
N ILE A 68 -4.28 -18.21 18.80
CA ILE A 68 -5.71 -18.46 18.63
C ILE A 68 -6.15 -19.26 19.85
N ASP A 69 -7.15 -18.76 20.57
CA ASP A 69 -7.83 -19.54 21.60
C ASP A 69 -8.81 -20.51 20.93
N PRO A 70 -8.65 -21.84 21.07
CA PRO A 70 -9.58 -22.82 20.49
C PRO A 70 -11.02 -22.69 21.01
N GLU A 71 -11.23 -22.07 22.17
CA GLU A 71 -12.56 -21.86 22.75
C GLU A 71 -13.19 -20.53 22.31
N GLU A 72 -12.43 -19.67 21.61
CA GLU A 72 -12.94 -18.40 21.10
C GLU A 72 -14.02 -18.64 20.04
N LYS A 73 -15.22 -18.16 20.33
CA LYS A 73 -16.37 -18.29 19.44
C LYS A 73 -16.51 -17.02 18.60
N ILE A 74 -16.68 -17.23 17.30
CA ILE A 74 -17.08 -16.17 16.37
C ILE A 74 -18.48 -15.69 16.77
N SER A 75 -18.62 -14.38 17.06
CA SER A 75 -19.93 -13.78 17.33
C SER A 75 -20.87 -13.96 16.14
N SER A 76 -22.11 -14.38 16.41
CA SER A 76 -23.17 -14.57 15.40
C SER A 76 -23.48 -13.32 14.59
N ASP A 77 -23.18 -12.15 15.17
CA ASP A 77 -23.55 -10.85 14.61
C ASP A 77 -22.52 -10.35 13.60
N THR A 78 -21.41 -11.08 13.44
CA THR A 78 -20.25 -10.60 12.69
C THR A 78 -20.06 -11.41 11.41
N VAL A 79 -20.27 -10.76 10.26
CA VAL A 79 -20.07 -11.38 8.95
C VAL A 79 -18.63 -11.19 8.50
N TYR A 80 -17.75 -12.13 8.85
CA TYR A 80 -16.36 -12.16 8.38
C TYR A 80 -16.19 -12.66 6.94
N ARG A 81 -17.30 -12.97 6.25
CA ARG A 81 -17.26 -13.52 4.88
C ARG A 81 -17.06 -12.41 3.86
N LYS A 82 -15.88 -12.40 3.24
CA LYS A 82 -15.60 -11.62 2.03
C LYS A 82 -15.70 -12.51 0.79
N ASN A 83 -16.18 -11.96 -0.31
CA ASN A 83 -16.20 -12.60 -1.60
C ASN A 83 -14.75 -12.59 -2.14
N PHE A 84 -14.14 -13.75 -2.35
CA PHE A 84 -12.83 -13.85 -3.00
C PHE A 84 -12.94 -13.99 -4.53
N GLY A 85 -14.09 -14.48 -5.04
CA GLY A 85 -14.32 -14.72 -6.47
C GLY A 85 -14.18 -13.46 -7.34
N TYR A 86 -14.40 -12.26 -6.79
CA TYR A 86 -14.16 -11.01 -7.52
C TYR A 86 -12.69 -10.81 -7.93
N MET A 87 -11.73 -11.53 -7.33
CA MET A 87 -10.31 -11.43 -7.70
C MET A 87 -10.05 -11.77 -9.16
N VAL A 88 -10.86 -12.64 -9.77
CA VAL A 88 -10.81 -12.92 -11.22
C VAL A 88 -11.15 -11.66 -12.02
N LEU A 89 -12.19 -10.94 -11.62
CA LEU A 89 -12.58 -9.66 -12.23
C LEU A 89 -11.53 -8.59 -11.98
N ASN A 90 -10.95 -8.56 -10.78
CA ASN A 90 -9.89 -7.63 -10.42
C ASN A 90 -8.62 -7.86 -11.23
N LYS A 91 -8.27 -9.12 -11.54
CA LYS A 91 -7.17 -9.47 -12.44
C LYS A 91 -7.39 -8.87 -13.83
N ILE A 92 -8.55 -9.13 -14.45
CA ILE A 92 -8.90 -8.58 -15.77
C ILE A 92 -8.89 -7.05 -15.75
N TYR A 93 -9.46 -6.44 -14.70
CA TYR A 93 -9.50 -5.00 -14.50
C TYR A 93 -8.10 -4.36 -14.50
N HIS A 94 -7.14 -5.01 -13.84
CA HIS A 94 -5.75 -4.56 -13.78
C HIS A 94 -4.95 -4.89 -15.04
N GLU A 95 -5.21 -6.01 -15.71
CA GLU A 95 -4.63 -6.33 -17.01
C GLU A 95 -5.02 -5.27 -18.05
N LEU A 96 -6.30 -4.88 -18.08
CA LEU A 96 -6.79 -3.79 -18.94
C LEU A 96 -6.37 -2.39 -18.45
N GLU A 97 -5.58 -2.32 -17.38
CA GLU A 97 -5.00 -1.11 -16.82
C GLU A 97 -6.03 -0.01 -16.48
N ILE A 98 -7.26 -0.40 -16.15
CA ILE A 98 -8.35 0.54 -15.84
C ILE A 98 -7.99 1.38 -14.62
N ASN A 99 -7.28 0.79 -13.65
CA ASN A 99 -6.75 1.51 -12.50
C ASN A 99 -5.82 2.66 -12.90
N LYS A 100 -4.91 2.43 -13.85
CA LYS A 100 -3.97 3.47 -14.31
C LYS A 100 -4.71 4.60 -15.01
N PHE A 101 -5.68 4.24 -15.86
CA PHE A 101 -6.53 5.22 -16.53
C PHE A 101 -7.24 6.15 -15.52
N LEU A 102 -7.93 5.58 -14.53
CA LEU A 102 -8.69 6.37 -13.55
C LEU A 102 -7.80 7.25 -12.68
N ILE A 103 -6.70 6.71 -12.16
CA ILE A 103 -5.73 7.48 -11.37
C ILE A 103 -5.19 8.65 -12.20
N SER A 104 -4.84 8.42 -13.47
CA SER A 104 -4.35 9.48 -14.35
C SER A 104 -5.40 10.56 -14.61
N ARG A 105 -6.66 10.18 -14.86
CA ARG A 105 -7.74 11.15 -15.13
C ARG A 105 -8.18 11.90 -13.88
N GLN A 106 -8.04 11.31 -12.70
CA GLN A 106 -8.38 11.97 -11.45
C GLN A 106 -7.39 13.08 -11.07
N ARG A 107 -6.11 12.98 -11.45
CA ARG A 107 -5.05 13.96 -11.08
C ARG A 107 -5.39 15.41 -11.43
N SER A 108 -6.14 15.64 -12.49
CA SER A 108 -6.56 16.99 -12.93
C SER A 108 -7.88 17.44 -12.30
N THR A 109 -8.36 16.76 -11.26
CA THR A 109 -9.64 17.04 -10.60
C THR A 109 -9.44 17.37 -9.13
N LYS A 110 -10.43 18.02 -8.51
CA LYS A 110 -10.47 18.31 -7.06
C LYS A 110 -11.19 17.22 -6.25
N LEU A 111 -11.27 15.98 -6.77
CA LEU A 111 -11.97 14.89 -6.09
C LEU A 111 -11.09 14.35 -4.96
N GLU A 112 -11.62 14.35 -3.73
CA GLU A 112 -10.92 13.93 -2.51
C GLU A 112 -11.04 12.43 -2.21
N PHE A 113 -11.90 11.72 -2.95
CA PHE A 113 -12.07 10.26 -2.86
C PHE A 113 -11.36 9.55 -4.02
N ASN A 114 -11.05 8.26 -3.84
CA ASN A 114 -10.41 7.47 -4.90
C ASN A 114 -11.44 6.96 -5.93
N THR A 115 -11.38 7.50 -7.16
CA THR A 115 -12.27 7.11 -8.27
C THR A 115 -12.10 5.66 -8.71
N ASN A 116 -10.88 5.10 -8.59
CA ASN A 116 -10.61 3.69 -8.89
C ASN A 116 -11.29 2.75 -7.89
N ASP A 117 -11.25 3.08 -6.60
CA ASP A 117 -11.86 2.23 -5.56
C ASP A 117 -13.38 2.18 -5.74
N ILE A 118 -14.01 3.32 -6.07
CA ILE A 118 -15.44 3.39 -6.37
C ILE A 118 -15.77 2.67 -7.69
N MET A 119 -14.96 2.82 -8.74
CA MET A 119 -15.20 2.12 -10.02
C MET A 119 -15.15 0.60 -9.84
N LYS A 120 -14.16 0.09 -9.10
CA LYS A 120 -14.07 -1.34 -8.75
C LYS A 120 -15.33 -1.81 -8.02
N LEU A 121 -15.75 -1.09 -6.98
CA LEU A 121 -16.98 -1.41 -6.25
C LEU A 121 -18.17 -1.52 -7.22
N LEU A 122 -18.36 -0.52 -8.07
CA LEU A 122 -19.51 -0.45 -8.97
C LEU A 122 -19.49 -1.55 -10.04
N VAL A 123 -18.34 -1.82 -10.66
CA VAL A 123 -18.20 -2.83 -11.72
C VAL A 123 -18.32 -4.23 -11.14
N PHE A 124 -17.59 -4.55 -10.07
CA PHE A 124 -17.62 -5.89 -9.49
C PHE A 124 -18.99 -6.21 -8.88
N SER A 125 -19.62 -5.23 -8.23
CA SER A 125 -21.00 -5.41 -7.74
C SER A 125 -21.97 -5.58 -8.89
N ARG A 126 -21.83 -4.83 -9.98
CA ARG A 126 -22.71 -4.98 -11.16
C ARG A 126 -22.62 -6.38 -11.76
N LEU A 127 -21.44 -6.98 -11.78
CA LEU A 127 -21.23 -8.32 -12.35
C LEU A 127 -21.66 -9.44 -11.39
N LEU A 128 -21.37 -9.30 -10.09
CA LEU A 128 -21.58 -10.39 -9.13
C LEU A 128 -22.92 -10.31 -8.38
N ARG A 129 -23.44 -9.11 -8.16
CA ARG A 129 -24.68 -8.89 -7.40
C ARG A 129 -25.31 -7.54 -7.79
N PRO A 130 -25.93 -7.46 -8.99
CA PRO A 130 -26.54 -6.23 -9.46
C PRO A 130 -27.53 -5.65 -8.45
N ALA A 131 -27.38 -4.37 -8.13
CA ALA A 131 -28.24 -3.67 -7.19
C ALA A 131 -28.23 -2.16 -7.45
N SER A 132 -29.05 -1.41 -6.71
CA SER A 132 -28.97 0.05 -6.68
C SER A 132 -27.59 0.53 -6.20
N LYS A 133 -27.24 1.79 -6.50
CA LYS A 133 -25.96 2.39 -6.06
C LYS A 133 -25.85 2.42 -4.55
N LYS A 134 -26.93 2.79 -3.86
CA LYS A 134 -27.04 2.72 -2.40
C LYS A 134 -26.79 1.30 -1.85
N LYS A 135 -27.50 0.29 -2.36
CA LYS A 135 -27.35 -1.10 -1.91
C LYS A 135 -25.96 -1.68 -2.24
N THR A 136 -25.36 -1.25 -3.35
CA THR A 136 -23.97 -1.54 -3.70
C THR A 136 -23.02 -0.95 -2.66
N PHE A 137 -23.19 0.33 -2.30
CA PHE A 137 -22.37 1.00 -1.29
C PHE A 137 -22.52 0.37 0.10
N GLU A 138 -23.74 0.06 0.54
CA GLU A 138 -24.00 -0.65 1.81
C GLU A 138 -23.36 -2.04 1.83
N GLY A 139 -23.19 -2.66 0.66
CA GLY A 139 -22.57 -3.97 0.50
C GLY A 139 -21.07 -3.98 0.24
N ARG A 140 -20.39 -2.83 0.28
CA ARG A 140 -19.00 -2.68 -0.19
C ARG A 140 -17.99 -3.52 0.60
N SER A 141 -18.25 -3.77 1.88
CA SER A 141 -17.36 -4.54 2.76
C SER A 141 -17.26 -6.04 2.45
N ARG A 142 -18.05 -6.50 1.46
CA ARG A 142 -17.93 -7.85 0.90
C ARG A 142 -16.63 -8.06 0.11
N TYR A 143 -15.94 -7.00 -0.32
CA TYR A 143 -14.70 -7.10 -1.08
C TYR A 143 -13.48 -6.79 -0.20
N PHE A 144 -12.28 -7.18 -0.64
CA PHE A 144 -11.01 -6.81 0.00
C PHE A 144 -10.48 -5.45 -0.49
N GLU A 145 -11.35 -4.59 -1.03
CA GLU A 145 -11.01 -3.24 -1.49
C GLU A 145 -11.10 -2.22 -0.36
N LYS A 146 -10.55 -1.02 -0.59
CA LYS A 146 -10.64 0.10 0.35
C LYS A 146 -12.06 0.67 0.38
N GLU A 147 -12.46 1.18 1.54
CA GLU A 147 -13.82 1.68 1.79
C GLU A 147 -13.83 3.16 2.21
N ASN A 148 -12.74 3.88 1.94
CA ASN A 148 -12.53 5.29 2.34
C ASN A 148 -13.26 6.26 1.40
N TYR A 149 -14.59 6.17 1.35
CA TYR A 149 -15.47 7.07 0.61
C TYR A 149 -16.90 6.98 1.15
N SER A 150 -17.66 8.05 0.98
CA SER A 150 -19.08 8.14 1.36
C SER A 150 -20.01 7.69 0.23
N LEU A 151 -21.31 7.59 0.53
CA LEU A 151 -22.33 7.37 -0.50
C LEU A 151 -22.42 8.55 -1.47
N ASP A 152 -22.24 9.77 -0.97
CA ASP A 152 -22.24 10.98 -1.81
C ASP A 152 -21.05 10.99 -2.77
N ASP A 153 -19.88 10.50 -2.33
CA ASP A 153 -18.72 10.32 -3.19
C ASP A 153 -18.99 9.32 -4.31
N VAL A 154 -19.74 8.23 -4.03
CA VAL A 154 -20.18 7.29 -5.08
C VAL A 154 -20.99 8.02 -6.14
N TYR A 155 -21.93 8.87 -5.75
CA TYR A 155 -22.74 9.64 -6.70
C TYR A 155 -21.92 10.69 -7.45
N ARG A 156 -21.04 11.44 -6.77
CA ARG A 156 -20.10 12.38 -7.42
C ARG A 156 -19.18 11.68 -8.41
N CYS A 157 -18.73 10.47 -8.08
CA CYS A 157 -17.90 9.65 -8.95
C CYS A 157 -18.63 9.27 -10.25
N LEU A 158 -19.95 9.07 -10.22
CA LEU A 158 -20.71 8.78 -11.45
C LEU A 158 -20.60 9.91 -12.47
N THR A 159 -20.64 11.18 -12.02
CA THR A 159 -20.44 12.34 -12.88
C THR A 159 -19.05 12.35 -13.50
N PHE A 160 -18.01 12.02 -12.72
CA PHE A 160 -16.64 11.87 -13.23
C PHE A 160 -16.54 10.74 -14.27
N LEU A 161 -17.08 9.56 -13.96
CA LEU A 161 -17.07 8.40 -14.87
C LEU A 161 -17.82 8.68 -16.17
N ASN A 162 -18.94 9.39 -16.10
CA ASN A 162 -19.69 9.77 -17.28
C ASN A 162 -18.85 10.65 -18.23
N LYS A 163 -18.13 11.64 -17.68
CA LYS A 163 -17.20 12.49 -18.46
C LYS A 163 -16.04 11.71 -19.09
N GLN A 164 -15.61 10.62 -18.46
CA GLN A 164 -14.50 9.80 -18.95
C GLN A 164 -14.94 8.59 -19.77
N SER A 165 -16.25 8.38 -19.98
CA SER A 165 -16.82 7.16 -20.57
C SER A 165 -16.24 6.84 -21.95
N ILE A 166 -16.25 7.81 -22.87
CA ILE A 166 -15.70 7.65 -24.23
C ILE A 166 -14.19 7.37 -24.18
N ASN A 167 -13.45 8.14 -23.37
CA ASN A 167 -12.01 7.97 -23.22
C ASN A 167 -11.64 6.58 -22.65
N LEU A 168 -12.46 6.07 -21.73
CA LEU A 168 -12.26 4.74 -21.16
C LEU A 168 -12.54 3.66 -22.21
N GLN A 169 -13.56 3.81 -23.05
CA GLN A 169 -13.83 2.86 -24.13
C GLN A 169 -12.67 2.79 -25.13
N LEU A 170 -12.12 3.94 -25.53
CA LEU A 170 -10.93 4.00 -26.39
C LEU A 170 -9.73 3.32 -25.72
N TRP A 171 -9.46 3.65 -24.45
CA TRP A 171 -8.40 3.01 -23.67
C TRP A 171 -8.54 1.49 -23.64
N LEU A 172 -9.75 0.99 -23.36
CA LEU A 172 -10.03 -0.44 -23.30
C LEU A 172 -9.80 -1.13 -24.64
N ASN A 173 -10.28 -0.53 -25.74
CA ASN A 173 -10.04 -1.05 -27.09
C ASN A 173 -8.54 -1.17 -27.38
N ASP A 174 -7.75 -0.15 -27.04
CA ASP A 174 -6.30 -0.16 -27.26
C ASP A 174 -5.61 -1.24 -26.41
N ARG A 175 -6.01 -1.39 -25.14
CA ARG A 175 -5.46 -2.42 -24.24
C ARG A 175 -5.83 -3.83 -24.67
N ILE A 176 -7.04 -4.04 -25.18
CA ILE A 176 -7.47 -5.33 -25.72
C ILE A 176 -6.64 -5.66 -26.97
N LYS A 177 -6.53 -4.74 -27.93
CA LYS A 177 -5.71 -4.92 -29.14
C LYS A 177 -4.25 -5.27 -28.82
N GLN A 178 -3.66 -4.57 -27.86
CA GLN A 178 -2.27 -4.80 -27.45
C GLN A 178 -2.04 -6.17 -26.78
N ARG A 179 -3.01 -6.65 -26.00
CA ARG A 179 -2.84 -7.88 -25.19
C ARG A 179 -3.31 -9.15 -25.89
N TYR A 180 -4.40 -9.05 -26.64
CA TYR A 180 -5.08 -10.22 -27.19
C TYR A 180 -5.09 -10.21 -28.72
N GLY A 181 -4.53 -9.16 -29.34
CA GLY A 181 -4.70 -8.91 -30.76
C GLY A 181 -6.15 -8.51 -31.09
N ARG A 182 -6.45 -8.47 -32.37
CA ARG A 182 -7.82 -8.35 -32.87
C ARG A 182 -7.90 -9.14 -34.15
N ASP A 183 -8.54 -10.31 -34.09
CA ASP A 183 -8.93 -11.03 -35.30
C ASP A 183 -10.32 -10.54 -35.68
N THR A 184 -10.42 -9.84 -36.81
CA THR A 184 -11.71 -9.38 -37.37
C THR A 184 -12.04 -10.07 -38.68
N ASN A 185 -11.35 -11.18 -38.98
CA ASN A 185 -11.72 -12.04 -40.09
C ASN A 185 -13.03 -12.78 -39.82
#